data_AF-A0A953XY59-F1
#
_entry.id   AF-A0A953XY59-F1
#
_cell.length_a   1.000
_cell.length_b   1.000
_cell.length_c   1.000
_cell.angle_alpha   90.00
_cell.angle_beta   90.00
_cell.angle_gamma   90.00
#
_symmetry.space_group_name_H-M   'P 1'
#
loop_
_entity.id
_entity.type
_entity.pdbx_description
1 polymer ?
#
loop_
_entity_poly.entity_id
_entity_poly.type
_entity_poly.pdbx_seq_one_letter_code
_entity_poly.pdbx_strand_id
1 'polypeptide(L)'
;SGSSLITPVFSSDSRLVFYRSDAGAADDDLQLYVRDVSRPSAPQRVNATLLLGSDVSPRVIPVQEGLRVVYVASEASPSEDQVFLCTLNDPTDSASFSYLQLNSTVAGTRVKRIKVWEQ
;
A
#
# COMPACT_ATOMS: atom_id res chain seq x y z
N SER A 1 -17.73 14.35 -9.23
CA SER A 1 -17.07 13.67 -10.36
C SER A 1 -15.61 14.06 -10.40
N GLY A 2 -14.74 13.24 -9.82
CA GLY A 2 -13.30 13.39 -9.89
C GLY A 2 -12.72 12.01 -9.74
N SER A 3 -12.68 11.25 -10.83
CA SER A 3 -11.99 9.96 -10.83
C SER A 3 -10.50 10.27 -10.61
N SER A 4 -10.07 10.21 -9.36
CA SER A 4 -8.66 10.18 -8.99
C SER A 4 -8.04 9.12 -9.88
N LEU A 5 -7.08 9.50 -10.73
CA LEU A 5 -6.42 8.56 -11.63
C LEU A 5 -5.79 7.47 -10.76
N ILE A 6 -6.46 6.32 -10.71
CA ILE A 6 -5.95 5.11 -10.12
C ILE A 6 -4.94 4.60 -11.13
N THR A 7 -3.67 4.95 -10.97
CA THR A 7 -2.62 4.32 -11.77
C THR A 7 -2.30 2.98 -11.12
N PRO A 8 -2.72 1.84 -11.69
CA PRO A 8 -2.31 0.54 -11.19
C PRO A 8 -0.81 0.36 -11.38
N VAL A 9 -0.17 -0.35 -10.46
CA VAL A 9 1.23 -0.78 -10.59
C VAL A 9 1.29 -2.30 -10.50
N PHE A 10 2.00 -2.91 -11.45
CA PHE A 10 2.16 -4.36 -11.51
C PHE A 10 3.39 -4.81 -10.72
N SER A 11 3.29 -5.97 -10.08
CA SER A 11 4.48 -6.68 -9.59
C SER A 11 5.45 -6.99 -10.73
N SER A 12 6.71 -7.27 -10.40
CA SER A 12 7.75 -7.57 -11.40
C SER A 12 7.44 -8.80 -12.26
N ASP A 13 6.67 -9.75 -11.73
CA ASP A 13 6.19 -10.94 -12.45
C ASP A 13 4.84 -10.72 -13.16
N SER A 14 4.30 -9.50 -13.13
CA SER A 14 2.99 -9.12 -13.69
C SER A 14 1.79 -9.91 -13.15
N ARG A 15 1.96 -10.67 -12.06
CA ARG A 15 0.90 -11.49 -11.47
C ARG A 15 -0.03 -10.68 -10.57
N LEU A 16 0.51 -9.73 -9.82
CA LEU A 16 -0.25 -8.88 -8.91
C LEU A 16 -0.39 -7.49 -9.50
N VAL A 17 -1.57 -6.91 -9.34
CA VAL A 17 -1.81 -5.50 -9.60
C VAL A 17 -2.18 -4.81 -8.29
N PHE A 18 -1.39 -3.79 -7.92
CA PHE A 18 -1.68 -2.93 -6.79
C PHE A 18 -2.33 -1.65 -7.28
N TYR A 19 -3.37 -1.19 -6.59
CA TYR A 19 -4.11 -0.01 -6.99
C TYR A 19 -4.79 0.63 -5.79
N ARG A 20 -5.17 1.90 -5.93
CA ARG A 20 -5.87 2.63 -4.87
C ARG A 20 -7.35 2.74 -5.18
N SER A 21 -8.20 2.63 -4.17
CA SER A 21 -9.65 2.82 -4.34
C SER A 21 -10.27 3.19 -3.01
N ASP A 22 -11.34 3.98 -3.10
CA ASP A 22 -12.31 4.28 -2.04
C ASP A 22 -13.35 3.16 -1.86
N ALA A 23 -13.32 2.11 -2.69
CA ALA A 23 -14.29 1.02 -2.62
C ALA A 23 -14.26 0.36 -1.24
N GLY A 24 -15.37 0.46 -0.51
CA GLY A 24 -15.50 -0.10 0.84
C GLY A 24 -14.80 0.69 1.94
N ALA A 25 -14.31 1.90 1.65
CA ALA A 25 -13.83 2.85 2.66
C ALA A 25 -14.99 3.67 3.26
N ALA A 26 -14.76 4.23 4.44
CA ALA A 26 -15.59 5.31 4.96
C ALA A 26 -15.08 6.63 4.37
N ASP A 27 -15.98 7.57 4.09
CA ASP A 27 -15.64 8.98 3.79
C ASP A 27 -14.69 9.20 2.58
N ASP A 28 -14.80 8.36 1.55
CA ASP A 28 -14.00 8.44 0.31
C ASP A 28 -12.47 8.28 0.49
N ASP A 29 -12.00 7.79 1.64
CA ASP A 29 -10.58 7.54 1.92
C ASP A 29 -9.98 6.51 0.93
N LEU A 30 -8.88 6.87 0.26
CA LEU A 30 -8.20 6.02 -0.71
C LEU A 30 -7.36 4.94 -0.02
N GLN A 31 -7.80 3.69 -0.11
CA GLN A 31 -7.11 2.51 0.43
C GLN A 31 -6.23 1.85 -0.63
N LEU A 32 -5.25 1.03 -0.22
CA LEU A 32 -4.43 0.21 -1.10
C LEU A 32 -5.03 -1.19 -1.24
N TYR A 33 -5.27 -1.59 -2.49
CA TYR A 33 -5.78 -2.89 -2.86
C TYR A 33 -4.77 -3.66 -3.73
N VAL A 34 -4.85 -4.99 -3.65
CA VAL A 34 -4.15 -5.92 -4.55
C VAL A 34 -5.14 -6.89 -5.19
N ARG A 35 -4.83 -7.33 -6.41
CA ARG A 35 -5.50 -8.46 -7.06
C ARG A 35 -4.48 -9.33 -7.79
N ASP A 36 -4.64 -10.64 -7.66
CA ASP A 36 -3.97 -11.62 -8.51
C ASP A 36 -4.70 -11.70 -9.86
N VAL A 37 -4.05 -11.25 -10.94
CA VAL A 37 -4.64 -11.26 -12.29
C VAL A 37 -4.53 -12.63 -12.97
N SER A 38 -3.63 -13.49 -12.49
CA SER A 38 -3.50 -14.87 -12.98
C SER A 38 -4.59 -15.79 -12.43
N ARG A 39 -5.16 -15.44 -11.28
CA ARG A 39 -6.25 -16.15 -10.61
C ARG A 39 -7.28 -15.15 -10.09
N PRO A 40 -8.25 -14.75 -10.93
CA PRO A 40 -9.17 -13.66 -10.60
C PRO A 40 -9.89 -13.90 -9.27
N SER A 41 -9.55 -13.10 -8.27
CA SER A 41 -10.19 -13.08 -6.95
C SER A 41 -10.82 -11.71 -6.67
N ALA A 42 -11.60 -11.64 -5.59
CA ALA A 42 -12.02 -10.35 -5.05
C ALA A 42 -10.78 -9.52 -4.66
N PRO A 43 -10.81 -8.18 -4.84
CA PRO A 43 -9.73 -7.34 -4.37
C PRO A 43 -9.47 -7.49 -2.87
N GLN A 44 -8.20 -7.51 -2.49
CA GLN A 44 -7.77 -7.56 -1.10
C GLN A 44 -7.22 -6.19 -0.70
N ARG A 45 -7.70 -5.64 0.41
CA ARG A 45 -7.10 -4.44 1.04
C ARG A 45 -5.80 -4.86 1.75
N VAL A 46 -4.71 -4.13 1.54
CA VAL A 46 -3.37 -4.52 2.00
C VAL A 46 -2.67 -3.47 2.87
N ASN A 47 -3.40 -2.44 3.26
CA ASN A 47 -2.97 -1.43 4.23
C ASN A 47 -3.79 -1.55 5.53
N ALA A 48 -3.31 -0.91 6.60
CA ALA A 48 -4.05 -0.87 7.86
C ALA A 48 -5.31 0.00 7.73
N THR A 49 -6.22 -0.10 8.70
CA THR A 49 -7.36 0.83 8.77
C THR A 49 -6.82 2.25 8.89
N LEU A 50 -7.20 3.12 7.96
CA LEU A 50 -6.82 4.53 7.98
C LEU A 50 -7.59 5.28 9.05
N LEU A 51 -6.97 6.36 9.57
CA LEU A 51 -7.69 7.36 10.33
C LEU A 51 -8.63 8.14 9.39
N LEU A 52 -9.67 8.76 9.94
CA LEU A 52 -10.58 9.58 9.17
C LEU A 52 -9.84 10.74 8.48
N GLY A 53 -10.05 10.89 7.17
CA GLY A 53 -9.39 11.92 6.36
C GLY A 53 -7.93 11.62 6.04
N SER A 54 -7.52 10.35 6.14
CA SER A 54 -6.21 9.86 5.72
C SER A 54 -6.31 9.06 4.44
N ASP A 55 -5.23 9.11 3.64
CA ASP A 55 -5.18 8.47 2.33
C ASP A 55 -3.89 7.68 2.15
N VAL A 56 -3.96 6.65 1.30
CA VAL A 56 -2.78 6.10 0.64
C VAL A 56 -2.37 7.03 -0.51
N SER A 57 -1.13 7.49 -0.46
CA SER A 57 -0.49 8.32 -1.49
C SER A 57 -0.38 7.59 -2.84
N PRO A 58 -0.32 8.29 -3.99
CA PRO A 58 -0.06 7.67 -5.29
C PRO A 58 1.29 6.94 -5.41
N ARG A 59 2.19 7.13 -4.44
CA ARG A 59 3.52 6.52 -4.41
C ARG A 59 3.44 5.09 -3.89
N VAL A 60 3.23 4.15 -4.81
CA VAL A 60 3.19 2.71 -4.56
C VAL A 60 4.28 2.05 -5.39
N ILE A 61 5.16 1.28 -4.72
CA ILE A 61 6.34 0.68 -5.33
C ILE A 61 6.32 -0.83 -5.02
N PRO A 62 5.97 -1.68 -5.99
CA PRO A 62 6.15 -3.12 -5.88
C PRO A 62 7.63 -3.45 -5.66
N VAL A 63 7.92 -4.35 -4.72
CA VAL A 63 9.29 -4.82 -4.44
C VAL A 63 9.51 -6.14 -5.17
N GLN A 64 10.74 -6.38 -5.62
CA GLN A 64 11.14 -7.66 -6.25
C GLN A 64 10.65 -8.86 -5.44
N GLU A 65 10.28 -9.92 -6.18
CA GLU A 65 9.60 -11.16 -5.75
C GLU A 65 8.07 -11.10 -5.63
N GLY A 66 7.44 -10.00 -6.07
CA GLY A 66 6.00 -9.93 -6.35
C GLY A 66 5.03 -10.04 -5.16
N LEU A 67 5.51 -10.33 -3.95
CA LEU A 67 4.71 -10.44 -2.73
C LEU A 67 4.84 -9.26 -1.77
N ARG A 68 5.52 -8.18 -2.19
CA ARG A 68 5.81 -7.04 -1.33
C ARG A 68 5.54 -5.73 -2.03
N VAL A 69 5.09 -4.74 -1.27
CA VAL A 69 4.83 -3.39 -1.76
C VAL A 69 5.24 -2.36 -0.72
N VAL A 70 5.99 -1.34 -1.15
CA VAL A 70 6.24 -0.14 -0.36
C VAL A 70 5.20 0.90 -0.74
N TYR A 71 4.55 1.51 0.26
CA TYR A 71 3.58 2.57 0.04
C TYR A 71 3.77 3.70 1.04
N VAL A 72 3.23 4.86 0.69
CA VAL A 72 3.16 6.03 1.58
C VAL A 72 1.70 6.26 1.94
N ALA A 73 1.43 6.49 3.22
CA ALA A 73 0.08 6.79 3.71
C ALA A 73 0.15 7.62 4.99
N SER A 74 -0.94 8.30 5.32
CA SER A 74 -1.11 9.04 6.57
C SER A 74 -1.83 8.22 7.66
N GLU A 75 -1.52 6.91 7.75
CA GLU A 75 -2.24 5.96 8.63
C GLU A 75 -2.11 6.28 10.12
N ALA A 76 -0.97 6.82 10.56
CA ALA A 76 -0.70 7.09 11.98
C ALA A 76 -0.97 8.54 12.37
N SER A 77 -1.02 9.45 11.39
CA SER A 77 -1.33 10.87 11.58
C SER A 77 -1.76 11.46 10.25
N PRO A 78 -2.95 12.10 10.15
CA PRO A 78 -3.45 12.69 8.90
C PRO A 78 -2.58 13.84 8.38
N SER A 79 -1.70 14.41 9.22
CA SER A 79 -0.80 15.50 8.86
C SER A 79 0.61 15.04 8.48
N GLU A 80 0.91 13.74 8.55
CA GLU A 80 2.25 13.22 8.24
C GLU A 80 2.17 12.05 7.27
N ASP A 81 3.03 12.07 6.25
CA ASP A 81 3.28 10.91 5.41
C ASP A 81 4.17 9.91 6.14
N GLN A 82 3.70 8.67 6.28
CA GLN A 82 4.49 7.54 6.75
C GLN A 82 4.76 6.54 5.63
N VAL A 83 5.92 5.87 5.71
CA VAL A 83 6.34 4.87 4.72
C VAL A 83 6.15 3.50 5.32
N PHE A 84 5.49 2.62 4.58
CA PHE A 84 5.18 1.27 5.00
C PHE A 84 5.68 0.25 3.98
N LEU A 85 6.10 -0.91 4.46
CA LEU A 85 6.29 -2.13 3.68
C LEU A 85 5.15 -3.09 4.02
N CYS A 86 4.36 -3.49 3.04
CA CYS A 86 3.43 -4.60 3.16
C CYS A 86 4.03 -5.86 2.53
N THR A 87 3.88 -6.99 3.21
CA THR A 87 4.25 -8.34 2.74
C THR A 87 3.00 -9.21 2.71
N LEU A 88 2.69 -9.74 1.53
CA LEU A 88 1.64 -10.72 1.29
C LEU A 88 2.20 -12.11 1.59
N ASN A 89 1.57 -12.81 2.53
CA ASN A 89 1.89 -14.21 2.81
C ASN A 89 1.12 -15.13 1.86
N ASP A 90 -0.10 -14.73 1.47
CA ASP A 90 -0.91 -15.34 0.41
C ASP A 90 -1.79 -14.26 -0.26
N PRO A 91 -1.61 -13.96 -1.56
CA PRO A 91 -2.39 -12.93 -2.26
C PRO A 91 -3.85 -13.34 -2.56
N THR A 92 -4.25 -14.56 -2.18
CA THR A 92 -5.63 -15.05 -2.30
C THR A 92 -6.38 -15.07 -0.97
N ASP A 93 -5.68 -14.82 0.14
CA ASP A 93 -6.24 -14.76 1.49
C ASP A 93 -6.16 -13.33 2.02
N SER A 94 -7.33 -12.69 2.14
CA SER A 94 -7.47 -11.32 2.61
C SER A 94 -6.91 -11.07 4.01
N ALA A 95 -6.72 -12.10 4.83
CA ALA A 95 -6.14 -12.00 6.17
C ALA A 95 -4.61 -12.23 6.20
N SER A 96 -4.00 -12.58 5.07
CA SER A 96 -2.64 -13.09 5.00
C SER A 96 -1.64 -12.04 4.53
N PHE A 97 -1.51 -10.96 5.30
CA PHE A 97 -0.48 -9.94 5.07
C PHE A 97 0.07 -9.38 6.39
N SER A 98 1.25 -8.76 6.31
CA SER A 98 1.86 -8.03 7.41
C SER A 98 2.38 -6.69 6.91
N TYR A 99 2.42 -5.67 7.78
CA TYR A 99 2.96 -4.37 7.45
C TYR A 99 4.00 -3.91 8.48
N LEU A 100 4.99 -3.17 8.00
CA LEU A 100 6.06 -2.58 8.79
C LEU A 100 6.22 -1.11 8.43
N GLN A 101 6.06 -0.21 9.42
CA GLN A 101 6.36 1.20 9.22
C GLN A 101 7.88 1.42 9.18
N LEU A 102 8.39 1.76 8.00
CA LEU A 102 9.82 1.89 7.73
C LEU A 102 10.42 3.20 8.25
N ASN A 103 9.62 4.27 8.33
CA ASN A 103 10.06 5.56 8.86
C ASN A 103 9.62 5.79 10.31
N SER A 104 9.28 4.72 11.04
CA SER A 104 8.94 4.81 12.45
C SER A 104 10.13 5.32 13.26
N THR A 105 9.84 6.08 14.32
CA THR A 105 10.89 6.62 15.19
C THR A 105 11.29 5.54 16.18
N VAL A 106 12.44 4.89 15.96
CA VAL A 106 13.08 4.06 16.99
C VAL A 106 14.01 4.97 17.80
N ALA A 107 13.75 5.14 19.09
CA ALA A 107 14.60 5.91 20.03
C ALA A 107 14.92 7.38 19.58
N GLY A 108 13.93 8.11 19.07
CA GLY A 108 14.07 9.54 18.76
C GLY A 108 14.75 9.89 17.42
N THR A 109 15.18 8.89 16.63
CA THR A 109 15.76 9.13 15.30
C THR A 109 14.72 8.86 14.22
N ARG A 110 14.28 9.91 13.51
CA ARG A 110 13.47 9.74 12.28
C ARG A 110 14.38 9.20 11.16
N VAL A 111 14.02 8.08 10.54
CA VAL A 111 14.63 7.66 9.27
C VAL A 111 14.12 8.61 8.18
N LYS A 112 14.88 9.68 7.92
CA LYS A 112 14.50 10.76 6.98
C LYS A 112 14.68 10.40 5.50
N ARG A 113 15.32 9.27 5.17
CA ARG A 113 15.59 8.89 3.79
C ARG A 113 15.76 7.37 3.66
N ILE A 114 14.81 6.73 2.99
CA ILE A 114 15.00 5.39 2.43
C ILE A 114 15.43 5.63 0.98
N LYS A 115 16.70 5.36 0.68
CA LYS A 115 17.17 5.34 -0.71
C LYS A 115 16.70 4.01 -1.31
N VAL A 116 15.61 4.05 -2.06
CA VAL A 116 15.28 2.99 -3.01
C VAL A 116 16.20 3.22 -4.22
N TRP A 117 17.07 2.26 -4.51
CA TRP A 117 17.89 2.28 -5.71
C TRP A 117 17.11 1.59 -6.82
N GLU A 118 16.83 2.30 -7.91
CA GLU A 118 16.42 1.67 -9.17
C GLU A 118 17.70 1.11 -9.84
N GLN A 119 17.64 -0.15 -10.32
CA GLN A 119 18.64 -0.75 -11.19
C GLN A 119 18.18 -0.63 -12.64
#